data_AF-A0A817R0T8-F1
#
_entry.id   AF-A0A817R0T8-F1
#
_cell.length_a   1.000
_cell.length_b   1.000
_cell.length_c   1.000
_cell.angle_alpha   90.00
_cell.angle_beta   90.00
_cell.angle_gamma   90.00
#
_symmetry.space_group_name_H-M   'P 1'
#
loop_
_entity.id
_entity.type
_entity.pdbx_description
1 polymer ?
#
loop_
_entity_poly.entity_id
_entity_poly.type
_entity_poly.pdbx_seq_one_letter_code
_entity_poly.pdbx_strand_id
1 'polypeptide(L)'
;MLNFLPILQYSHFVIYSLAIKLLYAPQTKEEILFAERLMDYYCRTASCVHDESIEIFSLHAHLHLEYQARLHGGLVHMSAFAFESLIRYIKRKAHGSFKLSSQIAY
;
A
#
# COMPACT_ATOMS: atom_id res chain seq x y z
N MET A 1 -13.31 17.75 5.76
CA MET A 1 -13.50 17.11 4.44
C MET A 1 -12.39 17.66 3.55
N LEU A 2 -11.54 16.82 2.94
CA LEU A 2 -10.40 17.28 2.15
C LEU A 2 -10.91 18.06 0.92
N ASN A 3 -10.78 19.38 0.91
CA ASN A 3 -11.27 20.27 -0.16
C ASN A 3 -10.55 20.11 -1.52
N PHE A 4 -9.71 19.07 -1.68
CA PHE A 4 -8.80 18.92 -2.80
C PHE A 4 -9.14 17.74 -3.72
N LEU A 5 -10.02 16.82 -3.31
CA LEU A 5 -10.38 15.65 -4.12
C LEU A 5 -11.91 15.58 -4.29
N PRO A 6 -12.43 15.57 -5.53
CA PRO A 6 -13.87 15.47 -5.73
C PRO A 6 -14.43 14.14 -5.21
N ILE A 7 -15.71 14.14 -4.82
CA ILE A 7 -16.34 13.05 -4.07
C ILE A 7 -16.26 11.70 -4.80
N LEU A 8 -16.34 11.71 -6.13
CA LEU A 8 -16.30 10.51 -6.95
C LEU A 8 -14.92 9.84 -6.89
N GLN A 9 -13.85 10.60 -7.12
CA GLN A 9 -12.46 10.13 -7.04
C GLN A 9 -12.11 9.69 -5.62
N TYR A 10 -12.59 10.42 -4.62
CA TYR A 10 -12.41 10.02 -3.22
C TYR A 10 -13.07 8.67 -2.92
N SER A 11 -14.34 8.51 -3.28
CA SER A 11 -15.07 7.26 -3.06
C SER A 11 -14.41 6.08 -3.76
N HIS A 12 -13.94 6.30 -4.99
CA HIS A 12 -13.22 5.29 -5.76
C HIS A 12 -11.87 4.93 -5.12
N PHE A 13 -11.10 5.92 -4.66
CA PHE A 13 -9.86 5.68 -3.92
C PHE A 13 -10.07 4.94 -2.58
N VAL A 14 -11.19 5.18 -1.90
CA VAL A 14 -11.54 4.44 -0.66
C VAL A 14 -11.72 2.95 -0.94
N ILE A 15 -12.32 2.58 -2.08
CA ILE A 15 -12.48 1.16 -2.48
C ILE A 15 -11.12 0.49 -2.62
N TYR A 16 -10.20 1.13 -3.32
CA TYR A 16 -8.82 0.65 -3.45
C TYR A 16 -8.11 0.54 -2.09
N SER A 17 -8.21 1.58 -1.27
CA SER A 17 -7.61 1.62 0.06
C SER A 17 -8.12 0.50 0.96
N LEU A 18 -9.42 0.19 0.88
CA LEU A 18 -10.03 -0.91 1.60
C LEU A 18 -9.49 -2.26 1.10
N ALA A 19 -9.36 -2.46 -0.21
CA ALA A 19 -8.79 -3.68 -0.79
C ALA A 19 -7.35 -3.93 -0.27
N ILE A 20 -6.49 -2.90 -0.30
CA ILE A 20 -5.12 -3.00 0.23
C ILE A 20 -5.12 -3.28 1.74
N LYS A 21 -6.02 -2.65 2.50
CA LYS A 21 -6.12 -2.86 3.95
C LYS A 21 -6.50 -4.30 4.30
N LEU A 22 -7.41 -4.91 3.54
CA LEU A 22 -7.77 -6.32 3.69
C LEU A 22 -6.59 -7.24 3.34
N LEU A 23 -5.87 -6.95 2.25
CA LEU A 23 -4.68 -7.74 1.85
C LEU A 23 -3.48 -7.55 2.78
N TYR A 24 -3.39 -6.44 3.52
CA TYR A 24 -2.26 -6.16 4.39
C TYR A 24 -2.05 -7.20 5.50
N ALA A 25 -3.14 -7.58 6.17
CA ALA A 25 -3.10 -8.56 7.27
C ALA A 25 -4.44 -9.34 7.32
N PRO A 26 -4.74 -10.14 6.27
CA PRO A 26 -5.99 -10.87 6.18
C PRO A 26 -6.07 -11.90 7.30
N GLN A 27 -7.22 -11.96 7.96
CA GLN A 27 -7.54 -12.93 8.99
C GLN A 27 -8.24 -14.16 8.41
N THR A 28 -8.93 -14.00 7.27
CA THR A 28 -9.71 -15.06 6.63
C THR A 28 -9.50 -15.08 5.11
N LYS A 29 -9.86 -16.20 4.46
CA LYS A 29 -9.80 -16.31 2.99
C LYS A 29 -10.86 -15.44 2.33
N GLU A 30 -11.98 -15.24 3.01
CA GLU A 30 -13.11 -14.42 2.56
C GLU A 30 -12.71 -12.95 2.44
N GLU A 31 -11.84 -12.45 3.33
CA GLU A 31 -11.29 -11.10 3.23
C GLU A 31 -10.43 -10.93 1.98
N ILE A 32 -9.62 -11.93 1.63
CA ILE A 32 -8.80 -11.92 0.41
C ILE A 32 -9.70 -11.94 -0.84
N LEU A 33 -10.71 -12.81 -0.86
CA LEU A 33 -11.70 -12.87 -1.95
C LEU A 33 -12.50 -11.57 -2.08
N PHE A 34 -12.79 -10.89 -0.98
CA PHE A 34 -13.48 -9.61 -1.02
C PHE A 34 -12.56 -8.50 -1.55
N ALA A 35 -11.30 -8.49 -1.14
CA ALA A 35 -10.30 -7.56 -1.66
C ALA A 35 -10.08 -7.71 -3.17
N GLU A 36 -10.05 -8.95 -3.68
CA GLU A 36 -10.01 -9.27 -5.11
C GLU A 36 -11.16 -8.60 -5.87
N ARG A 37 -12.40 -8.77 -5.39
CA ARG A 37 -13.58 -8.12 -5.99
C ARG A 37 -13.51 -6.59 -5.98
N LEU A 38 -12.99 -6.01 -4.90
CA LEU A 38 -12.82 -4.56 -4.78
C LEU A 38 -11.74 -4.05 -5.75
N MET A 39 -10.64 -4.78 -5.90
CA MET A 39 -9.55 -4.43 -6.82
C MET A 39 -9.99 -4.54 -8.28
N ASP A 40 -10.70 -5.60 -8.63
CA ASP A 40 -11.31 -5.79 -9.95
C ASP A 40 -12.28 -4.65 -10.29
N TYR A 41 -13.18 -4.31 -9.36
CA TYR A 41 -14.10 -3.20 -9.53
C TYR A 41 -13.35 -1.89 -9.75
N TYR A 42 -12.35 -1.60 -8.91
CA TYR A 42 -11.55 -0.39 -8.99
C TYR A 42 -10.87 -0.26 -10.36
N CYS A 43 -10.19 -1.32 -10.82
CA CYS A 43 -9.48 -1.31 -12.10
C CYS A 43 -10.43 -1.14 -13.30
N ARG A 44 -11.59 -1.83 -13.29
CA ARG A 44 -12.58 -1.74 -14.38
C ARG A 44 -13.24 -0.37 -14.49
N THR A 45 -13.34 0.36 -13.38
CA THR A 45 -14.02 1.66 -13.31
C THR A 45 -13.06 2.85 -13.29
N ALA A 46 -11.75 2.61 -13.17
CA ALA A 46 -10.73 3.65 -13.03
C ALA A 46 -10.77 4.66 -14.18
N SER A 47 -10.87 4.19 -15.42
CA SER A 47 -10.93 5.06 -16.62
C SER A 47 -12.20 5.92 -16.71
N CYS A 48 -13.25 5.55 -15.97
CA CYS A 48 -14.50 6.32 -15.92
C CYS A 48 -14.49 7.38 -14.81
N VAL A 49 -13.62 7.23 -13.81
CA VAL A 49 -13.58 8.08 -12.60
C VAL A 49 -12.41 9.05 -12.62
N HIS A 50 -11.29 8.65 -13.21
CA HIS A 50 -10.06 9.42 -13.30
C HIS A 50 -9.71 9.71 -14.75
N ASP A 51 -8.87 10.72 -14.95
CA ASP A 51 -8.38 11.11 -16.27
C ASP A 51 -7.53 9.99 -16.90
N GLU A 52 -7.36 10.05 -18.23
CA GLU A 52 -6.59 9.08 -19.02
C GLU A 52 -5.12 8.93 -18.57
N SER A 53 -4.62 9.88 -17.77
CA SER A 53 -3.27 9.84 -17.19
C SER A 53 -3.13 8.87 -16.02
N ILE A 54 -4.18 8.14 -15.60
CA ILE A 54 -4.02 7.13 -14.56
C ILE A 54 -3.00 6.08 -15.05
N GLU A 55 -1.96 5.83 -14.25
CA GLU A 55 -0.97 4.81 -14.56
C GLU A 55 -1.60 3.42 -14.41
N ILE A 56 -2.18 2.93 -15.51
CA ILE A 56 -2.81 1.60 -15.61
C ILE A 56 -1.79 0.50 -15.28
N PHE A 57 -0.50 0.72 -15.53
CA PHE A 57 0.54 -0.27 -15.29
C PHE A 57 0.70 -0.63 -13.80
N SER A 58 0.74 0.40 -12.95
CA SER A 58 0.80 0.27 -11.48
C SER A 58 -0.46 -0.43 -10.94
N LEU A 59 -1.64 -0.08 -11.49
CA LEU A 59 -2.91 -0.75 -11.17
C LEU A 59 -2.92 -2.22 -11.62
N HIS A 60 -2.40 -2.52 -12.80
CA HIS A 60 -2.41 -3.88 -13.35
C HIS A 60 -1.56 -4.83 -12.50
N ALA A 61 -0.40 -4.39 -12.03
CA ALA A 61 0.40 -5.16 -11.09
C ALA A 61 -0.35 -5.46 -9.78
N HIS A 62 -1.23 -4.55 -9.34
CA HIS A 62 -2.00 -4.71 -8.11
C HIS A 62 -3.15 -5.72 -8.22
N LEU A 63 -3.58 -6.09 -9.43
CA LEU A 63 -4.52 -7.21 -9.69
C LEU A 63 -3.93 -8.59 -9.40
N HIS A 64 -2.67 -8.66 -8.97
CA HIS A 64 -2.01 -9.90 -8.60
C HIS A 64 -1.69 -9.96 -7.10
N LEU A 65 -1.94 -8.89 -6.33
CA LEU A 65 -1.60 -8.84 -4.91
C LEU A 65 -2.40 -9.83 -4.07
N GLU A 66 -3.65 -10.10 -4.46
CA GLU A 66 -4.49 -11.11 -3.83
C GLU A 66 -3.95 -12.52 -4.05
N TYR A 67 -3.45 -12.84 -5.26
CA TYR A 67 -2.75 -14.10 -5.53
C TYR A 67 -1.47 -14.21 -4.68
N GLN A 68 -0.67 -13.15 -4.60
CA GLN A 68 0.50 -13.12 -3.72
C GLN A 68 0.11 -13.32 -2.25
N ALA A 69 -0.95 -12.67 -1.78
CA ALA A 69 -1.43 -12.81 -0.41
C ALA A 69 -1.92 -14.23 -0.10
N ARG A 70 -2.54 -14.91 -1.07
CA ARG A 70 -2.94 -16.32 -0.95
C ARG A 70 -1.74 -17.25 -0.81
N LEU A 71 -0.64 -16.98 -1.51
CA LEU A 71 0.55 -17.85 -1.52
C LEU A 71 1.50 -17.59 -0.34
N HIS A 72 1.66 -16.33 0.05
CA HIS A 72 2.75 -15.90 0.93
C HIS A 72 2.26 -15.26 2.24
N GLY A 73 0.94 -15.15 2.44
CA GLY A 73 0.34 -14.46 3.58
C GLY A 73 0.17 -12.96 3.34
N GLY A 74 -0.31 -12.23 4.35
CA GLY A 74 -0.61 -10.80 4.22
C GLY A 74 0.56 -9.96 3.72
N LEU A 75 0.25 -8.87 2.99
CA LEU A 75 1.26 -7.98 2.41
C LEU A 75 2.23 -7.42 3.46
N VAL A 76 1.85 -7.36 4.74
CA VAL A 76 2.75 -7.00 5.85
C VAL A 76 4.06 -7.81 5.83
N HIS A 77 3.99 -9.09 5.49
CA HIS A 77 5.14 -9.99 5.50
C HIS A 77 6.03 -9.87 4.25
N MET A 78 5.50 -9.30 3.17
CA MET A 78 6.20 -9.13 1.89
C MET A 78 6.59 -7.67 1.61
N SER A 79 6.12 -6.73 2.43
CA SER A 79 6.35 -5.31 2.24
C SER A 79 7.80 -4.91 2.52
N ALA A 80 8.22 -3.79 1.93
CA ALA A 80 9.50 -3.16 2.22
C ALA A 80 9.52 -2.39 3.56
N PHE A 81 8.42 -2.34 4.32
CA PHE A 81 8.28 -1.46 5.49
C PHE A 81 9.33 -1.73 6.57
N ALA A 82 9.67 -2.99 6.81
CA ALA A 82 10.71 -3.35 7.77
C ALA A 82 12.09 -2.83 7.33
N PHE A 83 12.43 -2.98 6.05
CA PHE A 83 13.68 -2.51 5.48
C PHE A 83 13.77 -0.98 5.50
N GLU A 84 12.71 -0.27 5.10
CA GLU A 84 12.66 1.20 5.13
C GLU A 84 12.79 1.73 6.57
N SER A 85 12.15 1.07 7.53
CA SER A 85 12.26 1.40 8.95
C SER A 85 13.68 1.23 9.46
N LEU A 86 14.35 0.14 9.05
CA LEU A 86 15.75 -0.12 9.38
C LEU A 86 16.69 0.92 8.73
N ILE A 87 16.51 1.23 7.45
CA ILE A 87 17.30 2.25 6.75
C ILE A 87 17.15 3.61 7.44
N ARG A 88 15.92 3.99 7.81
CA ARG A 88 15.65 5.23 8.56
C ARG A 88 16.31 5.22 9.94
N TYR A 89 16.34 4.09 10.62
CA TYR A 89 17.06 3.93 11.88
C TYR A 89 18.57 4.12 11.69
N ILE A 90 19.16 3.43 10.71
CA ILE A 90 20.59 3.52 10.39
C ILE A 90 20.96 4.97 10.03
N LYS A 91 20.22 5.63 9.15
CA LYS A 91 20.49 7.03 8.75
C LYS A 91 20.47 8.01 9.94
N ARG A 92 19.62 7.77 10.95
CA ARG A 92 19.60 8.59 12.18
C ARG A 92 20.82 8.35 13.07
N LYS A 93 21.34 7.12 13.09
CA LYS A 93 22.52 6.73 13.87
C LYS A 93 23.84 7.02 13.17
N ALA A 94 23.88 7.00 11.84
CA ALA A 94 25.06 7.20 11.02
C ALA A 94 25.00 8.55 10.29
N HIS A 95 24.79 9.64 11.06
CA HIS A 95 24.89 11.00 10.52
C HIS A 95 26.23 11.58 10.98
N GLY A 96 27.20 11.66 10.07
CA GLY A 96 28.64 11.84 10.36
C GLY A 96 29.09 13.06 11.20
N SER A 97 28.16 13.88 11.71
CA SER A 97 28.45 15.00 12.62
C SER A 97 27.34 15.37 13.62
N PHE A 98 26.18 14.71 13.60
CA PHE A 98 25.02 15.11 14.43
C PHE A 98 24.76 14.14 15.59
N LYS A 99 24.80 14.64 16.82
CA LYS A 99 24.61 13.87 18.07
C LYS A 99 25.53 12.65 18.22
N LEU A 100 26.83 12.83 17.97
CA LEU A 100 27.89 11.80 18.13
C LEU A 100 27.81 11.02 19.44
N SER A 101 27.54 11.67 20.58
CA SER A 101 27.37 10.99 21.87
C SER A 101 26.27 9.92 21.87
N SER A 102 25.17 10.14 21.15
CA SER A 102 24.07 9.17 20.98
C SER A 102 24.37 8.06 19.96
N GLN A 103 25.46 8.19 19.21
CA GLN A 103 25.95 7.19 18.25
C GLN A 103 26.97 6.25 18.88
N ILE A 104 27.67 6.68 19.93
CA ILE A 104 28.73 5.93 20.62
C ILE A 104 28.21 5.22 21.88
N ALA A 105 27.12 5.71 22.48
CA ALA A 105 26.49 5.07 23.63
C ALA A 105 25.73 3.79 23.20
N TYR A 106 26.19 2.65 23.71
CA TYR A 106 25.58 1.32 23.60
C TYR A 106 24.28 1.22 24.40
#